data_AF-A0A354ZDJ8-F1
#
_entry.id   AF-A0A354ZDJ8-F1
#
_cell.length_a   1.000
_cell.length_b   1.000
_cell.length_c   1.000
_cell.angle_alpha   90.00
_cell.angle_beta   90.00
_cell.angle_gamma   90.00
#
_symmetry.space_group_name_H-M   'P 1'
#
loop_
_entity.id
_entity.type
_entity.pdbx_description
1 polymer ?
#
loop_
_entity_poly.entity_id
_entity_poly.type
_entity_poly.pdbx_seq_one_letter_code
_entity_poly.pdbx_strand_id
1 'polypeptide(L)'
;MKHTWWIACLVLSLLSAFSAPAMALDLSAMLNFIDEPGLVLHEAFTLRLKFYTEGPEGKPIAEEYYVGYIDDTGLVRKLLQKETYWKPSTSFEEEVIIRKTSDGYYYEKFEIFMGEQDSIGKYFYQLGPEGFTITMYTKFLTPEAIELNGEEMTTTKTITYMQGNGYLWQSDHKRAKIIKNKYIEEEYKLKEFRDDNLLFRDNMLGTYNDLEEDGSPLLKYKYVFSYTKDPTTGEIHGTLDDWLWNIQALFGGPEKWKRNPMEIEVHVKSNLHAQDMHINILNQQIIPRSEYLIPFIYGLRVDYQ
;
A
#
# COMPACT_ATOMS: atom_id res chain seq x y z
N MET A 1 -18.56 -59.01 -38.67
CA MET A 1 -18.62 -57.90 -39.66
C MET A 1 -19.72 -56.94 -39.26
N LYS A 2 -19.34 -55.69 -38.96
CA LYS A 2 -20.15 -54.43 -38.97
C LYS A 2 -21.30 -54.38 -37.94
N HIS A 3 -21.17 -53.82 -36.72
CA HIS A 3 -20.61 -52.54 -36.25
C HIS A 3 -21.03 -51.33 -37.08
N THR A 4 -21.87 -50.46 -36.52
CA THR A 4 -21.57 -49.04 -36.15
C THR A 4 -22.84 -48.19 -36.20
N TRP A 5 -23.66 -48.18 -35.14
CA TRP A 5 -24.71 -47.15 -34.93
C TRP A 5 -24.97 -46.92 -33.43
N TRP A 6 -23.95 -46.83 -32.58
CA TRP A 6 -24.12 -46.42 -31.16
C TRP A 6 -22.93 -45.63 -30.59
N ILE A 7 -22.18 -44.91 -31.44
CA ILE A 7 -21.15 -43.96 -30.99
C ILE A 7 -21.43 -42.62 -31.67
N ALA A 8 -22.43 -41.92 -31.17
CA ALA A 8 -22.65 -40.50 -31.48
C ALA A 8 -23.31 -39.76 -30.31
N CYS A 9 -24.04 -40.46 -29.43
CA CYS A 9 -24.68 -39.84 -28.26
C CYS A 9 -23.89 -39.96 -26.95
N LEU A 10 -22.71 -40.62 -26.94
CA LEU A 10 -21.90 -40.77 -25.73
C LEU A 10 -20.64 -39.88 -25.69
N VAL A 11 -20.37 -39.11 -26.75
CA VAL A 11 -19.24 -38.16 -26.82
C VAL A 11 -19.73 -36.70 -26.69
N LEU A 12 -21.04 -36.46 -26.72
CA LEU A 12 -21.65 -35.13 -26.55
C LEU A 12 -22.24 -34.87 -25.16
N SER A 13 -22.22 -35.85 -24.26
CA SER A 13 -22.64 -35.74 -22.86
C SER A 13 -21.49 -35.67 -21.86
N LEU A 14 -20.23 -35.69 -22.34
CA LEU A 14 -19.01 -35.60 -21.53
C LEU A 14 -18.22 -34.30 -21.74
N LEU A 15 -18.75 -33.35 -22.52
CA LEU A 15 -18.12 -32.04 -22.78
C LEU A 15 -19.01 -30.84 -22.41
N SER A 16 -20.16 -31.08 -21.75
CA SER A 16 -21.05 -30.03 -21.24
C SER A 16 -21.23 -30.05 -19.72
N ALA A 17 -20.49 -30.91 -19.01
CA ALA A 17 -20.33 -30.81 -17.58
C ALA A 17 -19.07 -29.98 -17.29
N PHE A 18 -19.24 -28.88 -16.57
CA PHE A 18 -18.21 -27.92 -16.12
C PHE A 18 -17.79 -26.83 -17.10
N SER A 19 -18.78 -26.09 -17.60
CA SER A 19 -18.66 -24.63 -17.57
C SER A 19 -19.74 -24.08 -16.65
N ALA A 20 -19.68 -24.47 -15.37
CA ALA A 20 -20.19 -23.56 -14.36
C ALA A 20 -19.33 -22.30 -14.48
N PRO A 21 -19.90 -21.08 -14.52
CA PRO A 21 -19.09 -19.91 -14.22
C PRO A 21 -18.39 -20.24 -12.91
N ALA A 22 -17.07 -20.09 -12.86
CA ALA A 22 -16.37 -20.13 -11.59
C ALA A 22 -17.13 -19.14 -10.70
N MET A 23 -17.90 -19.66 -9.74
CA MET A 23 -18.53 -18.78 -8.75
C MET A 23 -17.35 -18.05 -8.17
N ALA A 24 -17.30 -16.73 -8.38
CA ALA A 24 -16.39 -15.84 -7.70
C ALA A 24 -16.33 -16.31 -6.25
N LEU A 25 -15.22 -16.93 -5.87
CA LEU A 25 -15.09 -17.58 -4.59
C LEU A 25 -15.29 -16.45 -3.59
N ASP A 26 -16.40 -16.44 -2.86
CA ASP A 26 -16.56 -15.47 -1.79
C ASP A 26 -15.63 -15.87 -0.66
N LEU A 27 -14.36 -15.48 -0.82
CA LEU A 27 -13.25 -15.81 0.06
C LEU A 27 -13.55 -15.38 1.51
N SER A 28 -14.38 -14.34 1.69
CA SER A 28 -14.83 -13.88 3.00
C SER A 28 -15.67 -14.94 3.74
N ALA A 29 -16.43 -15.75 3.01
CA ALA A 29 -17.26 -16.83 3.54
C ALA A 29 -16.44 -18.05 4.00
N MET A 30 -15.15 -18.11 3.62
CA MET A 30 -14.22 -19.16 4.04
C MET A 30 -13.36 -18.75 5.24
N LEU A 31 -13.47 -17.51 5.72
CA LEU A 31 -12.70 -17.00 6.85
C LEU A 31 -13.38 -17.25 8.19
N ASN A 32 -12.57 -17.66 9.17
CA ASN A 32 -12.99 -17.69 10.57
C ASN A 32 -12.59 -16.38 11.24
N PHE A 33 -13.52 -15.44 11.31
CA PHE A 33 -13.32 -14.18 12.02
C PHE A 33 -13.28 -14.40 13.54
N ILE A 34 -12.34 -13.72 14.19
CA ILE A 34 -12.24 -13.70 15.65
C ILE A 34 -12.89 -12.40 16.13
N ASP A 35 -13.89 -12.54 17.01
CA ASP A 35 -14.46 -11.39 17.70
C ASP A 35 -13.51 -10.89 18.79
N GLU A 36 -13.34 -9.58 18.88
CA GLU A 36 -12.41 -8.92 19.80
C GLU A 36 -13.19 -7.89 20.64
N PRO A 37 -14.02 -8.34 21.60
CA PRO A 37 -14.95 -7.46 22.34
C PRO A 37 -14.27 -6.44 23.26
N GLY A 38 -12.95 -6.54 23.44
CA GLY A 38 -12.13 -5.59 24.19
C GLY A 38 -11.20 -4.74 23.33
N LEU A 39 -11.38 -4.73 22.00
CA LEU A 39 -10.52 -3.97 21.10
C LEU A 39 -10.71 -2.47 21.33
N VAL A 40 -9.70 -1.83 21.94
CA VAL A 40 -9.64 -0.37 22.09
C VAL A 40 -8.78 0.18 20.95
N LEU A 41 -9.29 1.22 20.29
CA LEU A 41 -8.62 1.88 19.19
C LEU A 41 -8.22 3.30 19.58
N HIS A 42 -6.98 3.65 19.30
CA HIS A 42 -6.41 4.97 19.54
C HIS A 42 -6.09 5.64 18.22
N GLU A 43 -6.44 6.91 18.06
CA GLU A 43 -6.00 7.67 16.89
C GLU A 43 -4.48 7.75 16.87
N ALA A 44 -3.88 7.35 15.76
CA ALA A 44 -2.44 7.19 15.64
C ALA A 44 -1.84 8.25 14.75
N PHE A 45 -2.48 8.52 13.61
CA PHE A 45 -1.99 9.50 12.65
C PHE A 45 -3.10 10.15 11.83
N THR A 46 -2.81 11.33 11.30
CA THR A 46 -3.49 11.91 10.15
C THR A 46 -2.47 12.17 9.04
N LEU A 47 -2.88 11.96 7.79
CA LEU A 47 -2.05 12.18 6.61
C LEU A 47 -2.89 12.89 5.55
N ARG A 48 -2.46 14.08 5.14
CA ARG A 48 -3.14 14.93 4.15
C ARG A 48 -2.23 15.19 2.97
N LEU A 49 -2.70 14.90 1.76
CA LEU A 49 -1.99 15.11 0.51
C LEU A 49 -2.81 16.04 -0.37
N LYS A 50 -2.22 17.15 -0.82
CA LYS A 50 -2.84 18.04 -1.81
C LYS A 50 -2.04 18.01 -3.09
N PHE A 51 -2.71 17.67 -4.18
CA PHE A 51 -2.13 17.58 -5.51
C PHE A 51 -2.47 18.82 -6.32
N TYR A 52 -1.50 19.40 -7.03
CA TYR A 52 -1.70 20.55 -7.90
C TYR A 52 -1.35 20.18 -9.34
N THR A 53 -2.05 20.73 -10.33
CA THR A 53 -1.64 20.65 -11.73
C THR A 53 -0.82 21.88 -12.13
N GLU A 54 0.07 21.70 -13.10
CA GLU A 54 0.73 22.80 -13.80
C GLU A 54 -0.30 23.56 -14.64
N GLY A 55 -0.99 24.52 -14.01
CA GLY A 55 -1.97 25.40 -14.63
C GLY A 55 -2.06 26.74 -13.89
N PRO A 56 -2.65 27.78 -14.50
CA PRO A 56 -2.74 29.11 -13.91
C PRO A 56 -3.87 29.11 -12.88
N GLU A 57 -3.61 28.63 -11.66
CA GLU A 57 -4.27 29.04 -10.40
C GLU A 57 -3.86 28.09 -9.26
N GLY A 58 -3.38 28.66 -8.14
CA GLY A 58 -2.83 27.94 -6.98
C GLY A 58 -3.85 27.21 -6.10
N LYS A 59 -4.79 26.47 -6.69
CA LYS A 59 -5.72 25.58 -5.98
C LYS A 59 -5.39 24.12 -6.29
N PRO A 60 -5.45 23.22 -5.30
CA PRO A 60 -5.23 21.80 -5.55
C PRO A 60 -6.33 21.25 -6.46
N ILE A 61 -5.99 20.26 -7.29
CA ILE A 61 -6.94 19.52 -8.13
C ILE A 61 -7.57 18.33 -7.42
N ALA A 62 -6.86 17.79 -6.42
CA ALA A 62 -7.30 16.69 -5.59
C ALA A 62 -6.72 16.83 -4.18
N GLU A 63 -7.45 16.34 -3.19
CA GLU A 63 -7.01 16.22 -1.81
C GLU A 63 -7.34 14.82 -1.30
N GLU A 64 -6.33 14.09 -0.80
CA GLU A 64 -6.48 12.83 -0.09
C GLU A 64 -6.24 13.08 1.42
N TYR A 65 -7.10 12.56 2.27
CA TYR A 65 -6.98 12.67 3.73
C TYR A 65 -7.21 11.32 4.38
N TYR A 66 -6.27 10.91 5.24
CA TYR A 66 -6.29 9.64 5.95
C TYR A 66 -6.25 9.88 7.46
N VAL A 67 -7.04 9.12 8.22
CA VAL A 67 -6.93 9.01 9.68
C VAL A 67 -6.80 7.54 10.04
N GLY A 68 -5.70 7.18 10.71
CA GLY A 68 -5.45 5.81 11.14
C GLY A 68 -5.62 5.63 12.64
N TYR A 69 -6.19 4.50 13.02
CA TYR A 69 -6.34 4.08 14.41
C TYR A 69 -5.63 2.75 14.65
N ILE A 70 -4.85 2.69 15.71
CA ILE A 70 -4.10 1.50 16.13
C ILE A 70 -4.76 0.83 17.33
N ASP A 71 -4.55 -0.47 17.48
CA ASP A 71 -4.81 -1.17 18.73
C ASP A 71 -3.62 -1.07 19.70
N ASP A 72 -3.76 -1.65 20.89
CA ASP A 72 -2.72 -1.64 21.94
C ASP A 72 -1.43 -2.38 21.54
N THR A 73 -1.44 -3.16 20.45
CA THR A 73 -0.22 -3.79 19.90
C THR A 73 0.53 -2.88 18.94
N GLY A 74 -0.08 -1.77 18.55
CA GLY A 74 0.45 -0.83 17.55
C GLY A 74 0.03 -1.15 16.12
N LEU A 75 -0.80 -2.17 15.89
CA LEU A 75 -1.31 -2.51 14.56
C LEU A 75 -2.46 -1.59 14.18
N VAL A 76 -2.43 -1.04 12.96
CA VAL A 76 -3.57 -0.28 12.42
C VAL A 76 -4.76 -1.21 12.23
N ARG A 77 -5.90 -0.86 12.83
CA ARG A 77 -7.15 -1.64 12.79
C ARG A 77 -8.30 -0.93 12.11
N LYS A 78 -8.20 0.39 11.95
CA LYS A 78 -9.19 1.22 11.26
C LYS A 78 -8.50 2.34 10.51
N LEU A 79 -8.96 2.60 9.30
CA LEU A 79 -8.56 3.73 8.47
C LEU A 79 -9.81 4.45 8.00
N LEU A 80 -9.82 5.77 8.13
CA LEU A 80 -10.77 6.64 7.47
C LEU A 80 -10.04 7.32 6.32
N GLN A 81 -10.61 7.26 5.12
CA GLN A 81 -10.08 7.89 3.93
C GLN A 81 -11.12 8.87 3.39
N LYS A 82 -10.70 10.08 3.06
CA LYS A 82 -11.52 11.07 2.38
C LYS A 82 -10.78 11.59 1.17
N GLU A 83 -11.45 11.56 0.04
CA GLU A 83 -10.92 12.10 -1.21
C GLU A 83 -11.84 13.22 -1.69
N THR A 84 -11.25 14.34 -2.12
CA THR A 84 -11.97 15.46 -2.71
C THR A 84 -11.35 15.81 -4.06
N TYR A 85 -12.15 15.73 -5.12
CA TYR A 85 -11.78 16.10 -6.47
C TYR A 85 -12.47 17.40 -6.86
N TRP A 86 -11.75 18.32 -7.50
CA TRP A 86 -12.31 19.63 -7.85
C TRP A 86 -12.99 19.68 -9.22
N LYS A 87 -12.81 18.64 -10.07
CA LYS A 87 -13.50 18.51 -11.36
C LYS A 87 -13.83 17.05 -11.68
N PRO A 88 -15.12 16.71 -11.84
CA PRO A 88 -16.30 17.38 -11.26
C PRO A 88 -16.15 17.44 -9.72
N SER A 89 -16.75 18.43 -9.04
CA SER A 89 -16.65 18.60 -7.57
C SER A 89 -17.28 17.44 -6.81
N THR A 90 -16.55 16.33 -6.68
CA THR A 90 -16.98 15.10 -6.02
C THR A 90 -16.13 14.87 -4.78
N SER A 91 -16.75 14.33 -3.74
CA SER A 91 -16.06 13.88 -2.54
C SER A 91 -16.52 12.48 -2.19
N PHE A 92 -15.59 11.66 -1.71
CA PHE A 92 -15.86 10.32 -1.22
C PHE A 92 -15.27 10.13 0.17
N GLU A 93 -15.96 9.38 1.02
CA GLU A 93 -15.49 8.98 2.35
C GLU A 93 -15.56 7.44 2.47
N GLU A 94 -14.44 6.85 2.85
CA GLU A 94 -14.27 5.42 3.08
C GLU A 94 -13.93 5.15 4.54
N GLU A 95 -14.51 4.10 5.09
CA GLU A 95 -14.07 3.50 6.35
C GLU A 95 -13.62 2.06 6.08
N VAL A 96 -12.35 1.79 6.35
CA VAL A 96 -11.76 0.45 6.24
C VAL A 96 -11.52 -0.09 7.64
N ILE A 97 -12.12 -1.25 7.93
CA ILE A 97 -11.94 -1.97 9.20
C ILE A 97 -11.17 -3.26 8.95
N ILE A 98 -10.05 -3.42 9.67
CA ILE A 98 -9.17 -4.57 9.57
C ILE A 98 -9.53 -5.56 10.67
N ARG A 99 -10.11 -6.67 10.23
CA ARG A 99 -10.64 -7.73 11.09
C ARG A 99 -9.61 -8.83 11.25
N LYS A 100 -9.50 -9.34 12.48
CA LYS A 100 -8.66 -10.48 12.78
C LYS A 100 -9.34 -11.78 12.35
N THR A 101 -8.58 -12.68 11.74
CA THR A 101 -8.99 -14.04 11.41
C THR A 101 -8.16 -15.03 12.23
N SER A 102 -8.54 -16.32 12.18
CA SER A 102 -7.77 -17.39 12.83
C SER A 102 -6.32 -17.49 12.40
N ASP A 103 -6.01 -17.03 11.19
CA ASP A 103 -4.72 -17.15 10.51
C ASP A 103 -4.10 -15.80 10.13
N GLY A 104 -4.71 -14.67 10.51
CA GLY A 104 -4.15 -13.34 10.25
C GLY A 104 -5.18 -12.22 10.22
N TYR A 105 -5.23 -11.46 9.12
CA TYR A 105 -6.06 -10.25 8.99
C TYR A 105 -6.77 -10.13 7.65
N TYR A 106 -7.93 -9.49 7.66
CA TYR A 106 -8.78 -9.26 6.50
C TYR A 106 -9.38 -7.86 6.49
N TYR A 107 -9.42 -7.22 5.33
CA TYR A 107 -10.26 -6.05 5.10
C TYR A 107 -10.74 -5.96 3.64
N GLU A 108 -11.76 -5.13 3.44
CA GLU A 108 -12.26 -4.75 2.12
C GLU A 108 -11.99 -3.27 1.92
N LYS A 109 -11.70 -2.89 0.68
CA LYS A 109 -11.48 -1.51 0.29
C LYS A 109 -12.13 -1.26 -1.07
N PHE A 110 -12.81 -0.14 -1.21
CA PHE A 110 -13.26 0.40 -2.48
C PHE A 110 -12.13 1.21 -3.12
N GLU A 111 -11.82 0.91 -4.37
CA GLU A 111 -10.93 1.77 -5.15
C GLU A 111 -11.78 2.77 -5.91
N ILE A 112 -11.42 4.04 -5.80
CA ILE A 112 -12.16 5.14 -6.41
C ILE A 112 -11.26 5.83 -7.40
N PHE A 113 -11.80 6.03 -8.58
CA PHE A 113 -11.15 6.77 -9.63
C PHE A 113 -12.05 7.93 -10.04
N MET A 114 -11.55 9.15 -9.92
CA MET A 114 -12.27 10.38 -10.30
C MET A 114 -13.67 10.52 -9.66
N GLY A 115 -13.86 9.99 -8.45
CA GLY A 115 -15.12 10.09 -7.69
C GLY A 115 -16.14 8.98 -7.99
N GLU A 116 -15.79 8.00 -8.82
CA GLU A 116 -16.61 6.81 -9.07
C GLU A 116 -15.95 5.58 -8.46
N GLN A 117 -16.75 4.66 -7.90
CA GLN A 117 -16.24 3.39 -7.38
C GLN A 117 -15.84 2.51 -8.56
N ASP A 118 -14.54 2.33 -8.73
CA ASP A 118 -13.94 1.62 -9.85
C ASP A 118 -13.81 0.13 -9.58
N SER A 119 -13.44 -0.23 -8.34
CA SER A 119 -13.24 -1.62 -7.96
C SER A 119 -13.53 -1.88 -6.47
N ILE A 120 -13.73 -3.15 -6.11
CA ILE A 120 -13.75 -3.64 -4.73
C ILE A 120 -12.58 -4.61 -4.55
N GLY A 121 -11.62 -4.22 -3.72
CA GLY A 121 -10.52 -5.06 -3.30
C GLY A 121 -10.81 -5.77 -1.97
N LYS A 122 -10.57 -7.07 -1.92
CA LYS A 122 -10.59 -7.91 -0.72
C LYS A 122 -9.15 -8.33 -0.40
N TYR A 123 -8.66 -7.98 0.78
CA TYR A 123 -7.26 -8.12 1.17
C TYR A 123 -7.11 -9.08 2.33
N PHE A 124 -6.27 -10.11 2.14
CA PHE A 124 -6.07 -11.19 3.09
C PHE A 124 -4.60 -11.29 3.44
N TYR A 125 -4.26 -11.14 4.72
CA TYR A 125 -2.91 -11.23 5.25
C TYR A 125 -2.83 -12.50 6.10
N GLN A 126 -2.35 -13.59 5.52
CA GLN A 126 -2.19 -14.86 6.22
C GLN A 126 -0.81 -14.92 6.85
N LEU A 127 -0.75 -14.97 8.18
CA LEU A 127 0.49 -14.99 8.94
C LEU A 127 1.05 -16.41 9.02
N GLY A 128 2.31 -16.56 8.65
CA GLY A 128 3.08 -17.79 8.78
C GLY A 128 4.25 -17.65 9.76
N PRO A 129 4.94 -18.76 10.09
CA PRO A 129 6.09 -18.73 11.00
C PRO A 129 7.26 -17.88 10.48
N GLU A 130 7.46 -17.86 9.16
CA GLU A 130 8.60 -17.21 8.50
C GLU A 130 8.20 -15.92 7.77
N GLY A 131 6.97 -15.44 7.92
CA GLY A 131 6.47 -14.37 7.05
C GLY A 131 4.96 -14.26 7.01
N PHE A 132 4.45 -13.74 5.89
CA PHE A 132 3.03 -13.72 5.58
C PHE A 132 2.79 -13.71 4.08
N THR A 133 1.61 -14.18 3.69
CA THR A 133 1.12 -14.11 2.33
C THR A 133 -0.01 -13.10 2.27
N ILE A 134 0.08 -12.17 1.33
CA ILE A 134 -0.97 -11.22 1.00
C ILE A 134 -1.69 -11.74 -0.23
N THR A 135 -2.97 -12.05 -0.13
CA THR A 135 -3.83 -12.32 -1.28
C THR A 135 -4.79 -11.16 -1.45
N MET A 136 -4.74 -10.51 -2.61
CA MET A 136 -5.66 -9.45 -2.99
C MET A 136 -6.53 -9.97 -4.13
N TYR A 137 -7.84 -9.95 -3.91
CA TYR A 137 -8.84 -10.21 -4.93
C TYR A 137 -9.54 -8.90 -5.25
N THR A 138 -9.53 -8.49 -6.51
CA THR A 138 -10.14 -7.25 -6.98
C THR A 138 -11.26 -7.60 -7.94
N LYS A 139 -12.45 -7.05 -7.69
CA LYS A 139 -13.57 -7.07 -8.62
C LYS A 139 -13.77 -5.67 -9.21
N PHE A 140 -13.67 -5.55 -10.53
CA PHE A 140 -13.85 -4.29 -11.23
C PHE A 140 -15.34 -4.04 -11.50
N LEU A 141 -15.77 -2.79 -11.35
CA LEU A 141 -17.18 -2.40 -11.39
C LEU A 141 -17.54 -1.58 -12.63
N THR A 142 -16.59 -0.81 -13.17
CA THR A 142 -16.80 0.06 -14.33
C THR A 142 -16.48 -0.69 -15.64
N PRO A 143 -17.22 -0.45 -16.74
CA PRO A 143 -16.91 -1.05 -18.04
C PRO A 143 -15.46 -0.81 -18.48
N GLU A 144 -14.95 0.39 -18.25
CA GLU A 144 -13.59 0.80 -18.59
C GLU A 144 -12.54 -0.01 -17.82
N ALA A 145 -12.71 -0.17 -16.50
CA ALA A 145 -11.79 -0.97 -15.71
C ALA A 145 -11.88 -2.46 -16.04
N ILE A 146 -13.09 -2.97 -16.34
CA ILE A 146 -13.30 -4.35 -16.78
C ILE A 146 -12.63 -4.60 -18.13
N GLU A 147 -12.70 -3.65 -19.08
CA GLU A 147 -12.03 -3.77 -20.37
C GLU A 147 -10.50 -3.82 -20.22
N LEU A 148 -9.94 -3.02 -19.30
CA LEU A 148 -8.51 -2.94 -19.06
C LEU A 148 -7.95 -4.12 -18.27
N ASN A 149 -8.68 -4.64 -17.29
CA ASN A 149 -8.17 -5.58 -16.29
C ASN A 149 -8.88 -6.95 -16.29
N GLY A 150 -10.00 -7.09 -17.01
CA GLY A 150 -10.94 -8.18 -16.83
C GLY A 150 -11.93 -7.90 -15.68
N GLU A 151 -12.92 -8.78 -15.51
CA GLU A 151 -13.96 -8.60 -14.47
C GLU A 151 -13.40 -8.76 -13.05
N GLU A 152 -12.47 -9.70 -12.89
CA GLU A 152 -11.90 -10.06 -11.60
C GLU A 152 -10.40 -10.38 -11.75
N MET A 153 -9.61 -10.01 -10.76
CA MET A 153 -8.18 -10.28 -10.69
C MET A 153 -7.79 -10.76 -9.29
N THR A 154 -6.98 -11.81 -9.23
CA THR A 154 -6.36 -12.26 -7.98
C THR A 154 -4.86 -12.10 -8.07
N THR A 155 -4.27 -11.43 -7.09
CA THR A 155 -2.82 -11.30 -6.94
C THR A 155 -2.40 -11.86 -5.59
N THR A 156 -1.24 -12.50 -5.57
CA THR A 156 -0.65 -13.04 -4.34
C THR A 156 0.77 -12.54 -4.23
N LYS A 157 1.14 -12.06 -3.05
CA LYS A 157 2.48 -11.57 -2.71
C LYS A 157 2.94 -12.25 -1.43
N THR A 158 4.11 -12.87 -1.45
CA THR A 158 4.71 -13.43 -0.24
C THR A 158 5.71 -12.44 0.34
N ILE A 159 5.67 -12.25 1.66
CA ILE A 159 6.67 -11.53 2.43
C ILE A 159 7.31 -12.51 3.40
N THR A 160 8.62 -12.71 3.31
CA THR A 160 9.42 -13.49 4.23
C THR A 160 10.10 -12.57 5.23
N TYR A 161 9.98 -12.86 6.52
CA TYR A 161 10.77 -12.21 7.57
C TYR A 161 12.20 -12.70 7.51
N MET A 162 13.14 -11.77 7.53
CA MET A 162 14.56 -12.11 7.38
C MET A 162 15.22 -12.17 8.75
N GLN A 163 15.45 -13.38 9.25
CA GLN A 163 16.22 -13.59 10.47
C GLN A 163 17.71 -13.71 10.15
N GLY A 164 18.36 -12.58 9.87
CA GLY A 164 19.81 -12.52 9.61
C GLY A 164 20.19 -11.74 8.34
N ASN A 165 21.49 -11.44 8.21
CA ASN A 165 22.08 -10.63 7.12
C ASN A 165 21.62 -9.15 7.06
N GLY A 166 20.97 -8.65 8.12
CA GLY A 166 20.64 -7.23 8.28
C GLY A 166 19.37 -6.75 7.55
N TYR A 167 18.65 -7.64 6.86
CA TYR A 167 17.36 -7.34 6.24
C TYR A 167 16.21 -7.58 7.21
N LEU A 168 15.12 -6.83 7.04
CA LEU A 168 13.87 -6.96 7.79
C LEU A 168 12.93 -7.96 7.14
N TRP A 169 12.74 -7.80 5.82
CA TRP A 169 11.81 -8.60 5.05
C TRP A 169 12.25 -8.71 3.60
N GLN A 170 11.71 -9.71 2.90
CA GLN A 170 11.92 -9.97 1.49
C GLN A 170 10.61 -10.39 0.82
N SER A 171 10.27 -9.80 -0.32
CA SER A 171 9.21 -10.25 -1.23
C SER A 171 9.80 -11.02 -2.41
N ASP A 172 9.01 -11.30 -3.45
CA ASP A 172 9.51 -11.94 -4.67
C ASP A 172 10.60 -11.12 -5.39
N HIS A 173 10.57 -9.79 -5.26
CA HIS A 173 11.44 -8.89 -6.02
C HIS A 173 12.24 -7.89 -5.18
N LYS A 174 11.73 -7.54 -3.99
CA LYS A 174 12.33 -6.51 -3.12
C LYS A 174 12.73 -7.08 -1.77
N ARG A 175 13.68 -6.43 -1.11
CA ARG A 175 13.99 -6.66 0.29
C ARG A 175 14.29 -5.34 0.97
N ALA A 176 13.98 -5.23 2.25
CA ALA A 176 14.21 -4.01 3.02
C ALA A 176 15.18 -4.24 4.16
N LYS A 177 15.95 -3.21 4.52
CA LYS A 177 16.87 -3.22 5.66
C LYS A 177 16.91 -1.86 6.34
N ILE A 178 17.36 -1.86 7.59
CA ILE A 178 17.72 -0.64 8.31
C ILE A 178 19.23 -0.60 8.49
N ILE A 179 19.87 0.47 8.00
CA ILE A 179 21.28 0.74 8.24
C ILE A 179 21.40 2.07 8.96
N LYS A 180 21.78 2.04 10.24
CA LYS A 180 21.77 3.21 11.13
C LYS A 180 20.33 3.76 11.24
N ASN A 181 20.10 5.00 10.82
CA ASN A 181 18.82 5.68 10.82
C ASN A 181 18.15 5.70 9.43
N LYS A 182 18.51 4.75 8.56
CA LYS A 182 18.05 4.70 7.17
C LYS A 182 17.24 3.46 6.91
N TYR A 183 16.05 3.61 6.37
CA TYR A 183 15.28 2.52 5.78
C TYR A 183 15.60 2.46 4.28
N ILE A 184 15.90 1.27 3.78
CA ILE A 184 16.27 1.05 2.38
C ILE A 184 15.55 -0.18 1.87
N GLU A 185 14.69 -0.02 0.88
CA GLU A 185 14.25 -1.10 0.00
C GLU A 185 15.18 -1.19 -1.19
N GLU A 186 15.49 -2.40 -1.62
CA GLU A 186 16.26 -2.66 -2.83
C GLU A 186 15.64 -3.81 -3.63
N GLU A 187 15.65 -3.68 -4.95
CA GLU A 187 15.33 -4.78 -5.85
C GLU A 187 16.48 -5.79 -5.82
N TYR A 188 16.17 -7.06 -5.54
CA TYR A 188 17.17 -8.14 -5.50
C TYR A 188 16.97 -9.18 -6.62
N LYS A 189 15.83 -9.14 -7.31
CA LYS A 189 15.54 -9.87 -8.55
C LYS A 189 14.84 -8.95 -9.53
N LEU A 190 15.36 -8.89 -10.76
CA LEU A 190 14.80 -8.10 -11.86
C LEU A 190 13.32 -8.46 -12.12
N LYS A 191 12.46 -7.44 -12.15
CA LYS A 191 11.06 -7.52 -12.60
C LYS A 191 10.91 -6.79 -13.95
N GLU A 192 10.03 -7.28 -14.83
CA GLU A 192 9.72 -6.64 -16.12
C GLU A 192 9.17 -5.22 -15.95
N PHE A 193 8.43 -4.98 -14.85
CA PHE A 193 7.95 -3.67 -14.44
C PHE A 193 8.52 -3.34 -13.06
N ARG A 194 9.47 -2.40 -13.00
CA ARG A 194 10.13 -1.98 -11.75
C ARG A 194 9.20 -1.06 -10.96
N ASP A 195 8.74 -1.54 -9.81
CA ASP A 195 8.12 -0.67 -8.81
C ASP A 195 9.21 0.14 -8.11
N ASP A 196 8.98 1.43 -7.91
CA ASP A 196 9.90 2.34 -7.22
C ASP A 196 10.37 1.77 -5.85
N ASN A 197 11.68 1.67 -5.63
CA ASN A 197 12.26 1.35 -4.32
C ASN A 197 12.23 2.58 -3.42
N LEU A 198 12.08 2.37 -2.12
CA LEU A 198 12.02 3.43 -1.12
C LEU A 198 13.33 3.58 -0.36
N LEU A 199 13.74 4.83 -0.15
CA LEU A 199 14.84 5.21 0.71
C LEU A 199 14.35 6.28 1.67
N PHE A 200 14.36 6.01 2.96
CA PHE A 200 14.20 7.05 3.97
C PHE A 200 15.52 7.27 4.71
N ARG A 201 15.90 8.53 4.87
CA ARG A 201 17.07 8.93 5.65
C ARG A 201 16.88 10.34 6.18
N ASP A 202 17.21 10.52 7.45
CA ASP A 202 17.20 11.82 8.14
C ASP A 202 15.79 12.43 8.09
N ASN A 203 15.54 13.33 7.14
CA ASN A 203 14.24 13.96 6.91
C ASN A 203 13.80 13.86 5.44
N MET A 204 14.36 12.91 4.70
CA MET A 204 14.14 12.76 3.28
C MET A 204 13.60 11.37 2.96
N LEU A 205 12.50 11.34 2.23
CA LEU A 205 11.99 10.15 1.56
C LEU A 205 12.33 10.26 0.07
N GLY A 206 12.95 9.23 -0.48
CA GLY A 206 13.33 9.16 -1.88
C GLY A 206 12.78 7.90 -2.53
N THR A 207 12.44 8.00 -3.81
CA THR A 207 12.14 6.82 -4.63
C THR A 207 13.21 6.63 -5.70
N TYR A 208 13.53 5.39 -6.04
CA TYR A 208 14.58 5.09 -7.04
C TYR A 208 14.36 3.75 -7.75
N ASN A 209 14.86 3.65 -8.97
CA ASN A 209 14.73 2.45 -9.83
C ASN A 209 16.07 1.86 -10.28
N ASP A 210 17.17 2.57 -10.05
CA ASP A 210 18.50 2.11 -10.41
C ASP A 210 19.55 2.63 -9.43
N LEU A 211 20.77 2.14 -9.58
CA LEU A 211 21.94 2.61 -8.84
C LEU A 211 22.85 3.39 -9.79
N GLU A 212 23.49 4.43 -9.24
CA GLU A 212 24.64 5.10 -9.84
C GLU A 212 25.82 4.13 -9.96
N GLU A 213 26.85 4.49 -10.75
CA GLU A 213 28.06 3.67 -10.95
C GLU A 213 28.80 3.36 -9.63
N ASP A 214 28.67 4.23 -8.63
CA ASP A 214 29.26 4.05 -7.30
C ASP A 214 28.41 3.15 -6.36
N GLY A 215 27.29 2.63 -6.87
CA GLY A 215 26.35 1.78 -6.15
C GLY A 215 25.35 2.53 -5.26
N SER A 216 25.33 3.88 -5.31
CA SER A 216 24.33 4.67 -4.59
C SER A 216 22.99 4.76 -5.34
N PRO A 217 21.84 4.94 -4.67
CA PRO A 217 20.54 5.04 -5.35
C PRO A 217 20.42 6.25 -6.29
N LEU A 218 20.09 6.00 -7.57
CA LEU A 218 19.72 7.05 -8.53
C LEU A 218 18.27 7.48 -8.26
N LEU A 219 18.10 8.50 -7.42
CA LEU A 219 16.79 9.01 -7.00
C LEU A 219 15.97 9.55 -8.18
N LYS A 220 14.75 9.06 -8.30
CA LYS A 220 13.68 9.53 -9.20
C LYS A 220 12.88 10.65 -8.55
N TYR A 221 12.39 10.44 -7.33
CA TYR A 221 11.73 11.48 -6.54
C TYR A 221 12.45 11.69 -5.21
N LYS A 222 12.42 12.92 -4.71
CA LYS A 222 12.91 13.30 -3.40
C LYS A 222 11.90 14.20 -2.71
N TYR A 223 11.45 13.79 -1.53
CA TYR A 223 10.54 14.50 -0.64
C TYR A 223 11.31 14.89 0.61
N VAL A 224 11.44 16.19 0.87
CA VAL A 224 12.14 16.72 2.05
C VAL A 224 11.09 17.19 3.03
N PHE A 225 11.11 16.65 4.24
CA PHE A 225 10.19 17.00 5.30
C PHE A 225 10.87 17.84 6.38
N SER A 226 10.12 18.73 7.00
CA SER A 226 10.44 19.29 8.31
C SER A 226 9.53 18.66 9.35
N TYR A 227 10.08 18.36 10.53
CA TYR A 227 9.31 17.78 11.64
C TYR A 227 9.44 18.66 12.87
N THR A 228 8.30 18.87 13.54
CA THR A 228 8.21 19.52 14.84
C THR A 228 7.57 18.56 15.83
N LYS A 229 8.00 18.58 17.09
CA LYS A 229 7.45 17.74 18.16
C LYS A 229 6.83 18.63 19.22
N ASP A 230 5.57 18.39 19.54
CA ASP A 230 4.93 19.02 20.69
C ASP A 230 5.54 18.46 21.99
N PRO A 231 6.10 19.30 22.86
CA PRO A 231 6.76 18.83 24.09
C PRO A 231 5.78 18.33 25.16
N THR A 232 4.49 18.68 25.06
CA THR A 232 3.44 18.33 26.03
C THR A 232 2.78 17.02 25.66
N THR A 233 2.40 16.86 24.40
CA THR A 233 1.67 15.67 23.92
C THR A 233 2.58 14.63 23.30
N GLY A 234 3.81 15.01 22.93
CA GLY A 234 4.71 14.17 22.15
C GLY A 234 4.36 14.06 20.67
N GLU A 235 3.24 14.65 20.22
CA GLU A 235 2.78 14.62 18.83
C GLU A 235 3.86 15.16 17.89
N ILE A 236 4.09 14.47 16.77
CA ILE A 236 5.02 14.93 15.74
C ILE A 236 4.22 15.40 14.53
N HIS A 237 4.46 16.64 14.12
CA HIS A 237 3.91 17.23 12.90
C HIS A 237 5.02 17.34 11.84
N GLY A 238 4.82 16.64 10.72
CA GLY A 238 5.67 16.67 9.53
C GLY A 238 5.02 17.44 8.38
N THR A 239 5.77 18.32 7.73
CA THR A 239 5.33 19.06 6.53
C THR A 239 6.35 18.87 5.42
N LEU A 240 5.88 18.72 4.19
CA LEU A 240 6.73 18.67 3.01
C LEU A 240 7.28 20.09 2.69
N ASP A 241 8.59 20.25 2.73
CA ASP A 241 9.28 21.50 2.40
C ASP A 241 9.56 21.62 0.90
N ASP A 242 10.01 20.51 0.29
CA ASP A 242 10.41 20.45 -1.12
C ASP A 242 10.10 19.06 -1.69
N TRP A 243 9.45 19.03 -2.86
CA TRP A 243 9.36 17.84 -3.72
C TRP A 243 10.11 18.08 -5.02
N LEU A 244 11.10 17.23 -5.28
CA LEU A 244 11.98 17.31 -6.43
C LEU A 244 11.83 16.03 -7.26
N TRP A 245 11.58 16.20 -8.55
CA TRP A 245 11.55 15.12 -9.54
C TRP A 245 12.80 15.17 -10.43
N ASN A 246 13.52 14.06 -10.50
CA ASN A 246 14.70 13.91 -11.33
C ASN A 246 14.30 13.45 -12.74
N ILE A 247 14.46 14.34 -13.72
CA ILE A 247 14.17 14.07 -15.13
C ILE A 247 15.19 13.07 -15.72
N GLN A 248 16.42 13.00 -15.20
CA GLN A 248 17.44 12.05 -15.67
C GLN A 248 17.10 10.60 -15.35
N ALA A 249 16.45 10.36 -14.22
CA ALA A 249 16.01 9.02 -13.81
C ALA A 249 15.03 8.38 -14.82
N LEU A 250 14.51 9.16 -15.78
CA LEU A 250 13.65 8.67 -16.86
C LEU A 250 14.18 8.97 -18.26
N PHE A 251 14.88 10.10 -18.51
CA PHE A 251 15.19 10.55 -19.90
C PHE A 251 16.54 11.28 -20.14
N GLY A 252 17.54 11.19 -19.25
CA GLY A 252 18.94 11.58 -19.56
C GLY A 252 19.22 13.06 -19.96
N GLY A 253 18.38 14.03 -19.62
CA GLY A 253 18.54 15.47 -19.94
C GLY A 253 19.33 16.31 -18.92
N PRO A 254 19.70 17.58 -19.24
CA PRO A 254 20.59 18.42 -18.40
C PRO A 254 19.93 19.17 -17.23
N GLU A 255 18.59 19.18 -17.11
CA GLU A 255 17.90 19.77 -15.97
C GLU A 255 17.67 18.72 -14.89
N LYS A 256 18.42 18.81 -13.78
CA LYS A 256 18.55 17.71 -12.82
C LYS A 256 17.34 17.51 -11.91
N TRP A 257 16.55 18.57 -11.66
CA TRP A 257 15.42 18.52 -10.73
C TRP A 257 14.34 19.53 -11.11
N LYS A 258 13.10 19.06 -11.31
CA LYS A 258 11.90 19.89 -11.45
C LYS A 258 11.15 19.93 -10.12
N ARG A 259 10.70 21.11 -9.71
CA ARG A 259 9.77 21.27 -8.60
C ARG A 259 8.36 21.00 -9.09
N ASN A 260 7.69 20.05 -8.45
CA ASN A 260 6.28 19.79 -8.69
C ASN A 260 5.49 20.26 -7.46
N PRO A 261 4.40 21.03 -7.62
CA PRO A 261 3.62 21.51 -6.49
C PRO A 261 2.80 20.37 -5.88
N MET A 262 3.14 19.99 -4.66
CA MET A 262 2.38 19.08 -3.80
C MET A 262 2.57 19.52 -2.36
N GLU A 263 1.53 19.41 -1.54
CA GLU A 263 1.64 19.59 -0.09
C GLU A 263 1.36 18.25 0.59
N ILE A 264 2.20 17.88 1.55
CA ILE A 264 1.98 16.74 2.43
C ILE A 264 2.08 17.23 3.86
N GLU A 265 1.07 16.89 4.65
CA GLU A 265 0.98 17.17 6.08
C GLU A 265 0.75 15.85 6.80
N VAL A 266 1.58 15.55 7.79
CA VAL A 266 1.54 14.30 8.56
C VAL A 266 1.51 14.64 10.04
N HIS A 267 0.47 14.23 10.74
CA HIS A 267 0.43 14.29 12.20
C HIS A 267 0.52 12.88 12.74
N VAL A 268 1.43 12.65 13.67
CA VAL A 268 1.55 11.37 14.37
C VAL A 268 1.35 11.62 15.84
N LYS A 269 0.21 11.15 16.36
CA LYS A 269 -0.28 11.38 17.72
C LYS A 269 0.13 10.26 18.67
N SER A 270 0.33 9.06 18.13
CA SER A 270 0.76 7.86 18.85
C SER A 270 1.93 7.21 18.12
N ASN A 271 2.77 6.46 18.84
CA ASN A 271 3.94 5.83 18.25
C ASN A 271 3.52 4.76 17.22
N LEU A 272 3.87 4.96 15.95
CA LEU A 272 3.63 3.98 14.88
C LEU A 272 4.66 2.85 14.86
N HIS A 273 5.76 3.01 15.59
CA HIS A 273 6.73 1.95 15.80
C HIS A 273 6.22 0.96 16.86
N ALA A 274 5.86 -0.23 16.42
CA ALA A 274 5.62 -1.38 17.30
C ALA A 274 6.94 -2.07 17.67
N GLN A 275 6.98 -2.65 18.87
CA GLN A 275 8.11 -3.49 19.30
C GLN A 275 8.22 -4.76 18.47
N ASP A 276 7.08 -5.30 18.04
CA ASP A 276 7.03 -6.42 17.11
C ASP A 276 7.26 -5.92 15.68
N MET A 277 8.37 -6.35 15.07
CA MET A 277 8.71 -5.96 13.70
C MET A 277 7.67 -6.45 12.68
N HIS A 278 6.98 -7.55 12.95
CA HIS A 278 5.92 -8.04 12.07
C HIS A 278 4.77 -7.03 11.97
N ILE A 279 4.42 -6.39 13.09
CA ILE A 279 3.41 -5.33 13.12
C ILE A 279 3.88 -4.12 12.30
N ASN A 280 5.14 -3.71 12.40
CA ASN A 280 5.68 -2.62 11.58
C ASN A 280 5.58 -2.91 10.08
N ILE A 281 5.92 -4.13 9.67
CA ILE A 281 5.85 -4.56 8.27
C ILE A 281 4.38 -4.61 7.82
N LEU A 282 3.48 -5.14 8.65
CA LEU A 282 2.04 -5.17 8.36
C LEU A 282 1.45 -3.77 8.21
N ASN A 283 1.75 -2.85 9.13
CA ASN A 283 1.34 -1.44 9.04
C ASN A 283 1.80 -0.84 7.71
N GLN A 284 3.03 -1.13 7.28
CA GLN A 284 3.56 -0.65 6.01
C GLN A 284 2.81 -1.23 4.79
N GLN A 285 2.26 -2.43 4.87
CA GLN A 285 1.46 -3.01 3.76
C GLN A 285 -0.01 -2.57 3.81
N ILE A 286 -0.56 -2.35 4.99
CA ILE A 286 -1.98 -2.06 5.23
C ILE A 286 -2.29 -0.58 4.97
N ILE A 287 -1.41 0.32 5.42
CA ILE A 287 -1.69 1.76 5.37
C ILE A 287 -1.52 2.25 3.92
N PRO A 288 -2.54 2.86 3.30
CA PRO A 288 -2.39 3.55 2.04
C PRO A 288 -1.36 4.67 2.18
N ARG A 289 -0.56 4.90 1.13
CA ARG A 289 0.50 5.93 1.14
C ARG A 289 1.49 5.78 2.31
N SER A 290 1.71 4.54 2.77
CA SER A 290 2.60 4.25 3.91
C SER A 290 4.02 4.73 3.72
N GLU A 291 4.46 5.01 2.48
CA GLU A 291 5.78 5.57 2.20
C GLU A 291 6.06 6.86 2.98
N TYR A 292 5.05 7.71 3.21
CA TYR A 292 5.19 8.95 3.99
C TYR A 292 5.19 8.71 5.51
N LEU A 293 4.80 7.50 5.94
CA LEU A 293 4.79 7.09 7.35
C LEU A 293 6.01 6.24 7.74
N ILE A 294 6.80 5.75 6.77
CA ILE A 294 8.10 5.07 7.00
C ILE A 294 8.99 5.82 8.00
N PRO A 295 9.14 7.16 7.94
CA PRO A 295 9.92 7.90 8.94
C PRO A 295 9.47 7.58 10.36
N PHE A 296 8.16 7.49 10.59
CA PHE A 296 7.59 7.30 11.93
C PHE A 296 7.58 5.84 12.40
N ILE A 297 7.57 4.90 11.44
CA ILE A 297 7.65 3.47 11.73
C ILE A 297 9.10 3.09 12.09
N TYR A 298 10.11 3.71 11.47
CA TYR A 298 11.50 3.25 11.59
C TYR A 298 12.53 4.27 12.09
N GLY A 299 12.22 5.57 12.13
CA GLY A 299 13.21 6.63 12.41
C GLY A 299 12.80 7.71 13.42
N LEU A 300 11.53 8.11 13.49
CA LEU A 300 11.00 9.22 14.28
C LEU A 300 9.89 8.69 15.20
N ARG A 301 10.08 8.74 16.52
CA ARG A 301 9.14 8.14 17.48
C ARG A 301 8.42 9.19 18.31
N VAL A 302 7.13 8.97 18.50
CA VAL A 302 6.32 9.68 19.51
C VAL A 302 6.57 9.02 20.87
N ASP A 303 7.65 9.42 21.51
CA ASP A 303 7.89 9.05 22.92
C ASP A 303 7.20 10.10 23.81
N TYR A 304 6.30 9.64 24.70
CA TYR A 304 5.79 10.44 25.82
C TYR A 304 6.93 10.62 26.84
N GLN A 305 7.23 11.86 27.24
CA GLN A 305 8.21 12.17 28.30
C GLN A 305 7.57 12.14 29.68
#